data_AF-A0A7J0E843-F1
#
_entry.id   AF-A0A7J0E843-F1
#
_cell.length_a   1.000
_cell.length_b   1.000
_cell.length_c   1.000
_cell.angle_alpha   90.00
_cell.angle_beta   90.00
_cell.angle_gamma   90.00
#
_symmetry.space_group_name_H-M   'P 1'
#
loop_
_entity.id
_entity.type
_entity.pdbx_description
1 polymer ?
#
loop_
_entity_poly.entity_id
_entity_poly.type
_entity_poly.pdbx_seq_one_letter_code
_entity_poly.pdbx_strand_id
1 'polypeptide(L)'
;MGSILFSCLSWVGVGHHRRWVAEKLGTDATSKELEFTKKIFFMDAKNYHAWSHRQWVLQALGGWEDELAYCQQLLEDDIFNNSAWNQRYFVVTRSPLLGGLEAMRDSEVRYTVEAIIAKPENESPWRYLRGLYKDDSQSWINDPQVSSVCLMVLNLKGNVLFALSTLLDLLCHGFQPSQELKDAVDALTSDSDSPASDLATMVCSLLERADPMRANYWKWRKGTFSSNSLMSERNGFAGLIP
;
A
#
# COMPACT_ATOMS: atom_id res chain seq x y z
N MET A 1 -4.13 -1.31 36.91
CA MET A 1 -3.52 -0.30 36.04
C MET A 1 -1.99 -0.29 36.25
N GLY A 2 -1.27 -1.28 35.71
CA GLY A 2 0.18 -1.37 35.94
C GLY A 2 0.97 -2.27 34.98
N SER A 3 0.37 -2.74 33.88
CA SER A 3 0.99 -3.78 33.03
C SER A 3 1.40 -3.33 31.62
N ILE A 4 1.17 -2.06 31.27
CA ILE A 4 1.41 -1.57 29.89
C ILE A 4 2.73 -0.77 29.80
N LEU A 5 3.25 -0.23 30.91
CA LEU A 5 4.48 0.58 30.91
C LEU A 5 5.78 -0.26 30.96
N PHE A 6 5.70 -1.57 31.20
CA PHE A 6 6.88 -2.44 31.29
C PHE A 6 7.35 -3.05 29.94
N SER A 7 6.60 -2.89 28.85
CA SER A 7 6.94 -3.53 27.56
C SER A 7 7.87 -2.68 26.68
N CYS A 8 7.83 -1.35 26.79
CA CYS A 8 8.55 -0.47 25.86
C CYS A 8 9.98 -0.10 26.36
N LEU A 9 10.16 0.11 27.67
CA LEU A 9 11.46 0.45 28.27
C LEU A 9 12.41 -0.75 28.41
N SER A 10 11.88 -1.98 28.47
CA SER A 10 12.69 -3.20 28.60
C SER A 10 13.33 -3.63 27.27
N TRP A 11 12.73 -3.29 26.13
CA TRP A 11 13.19 -3.74 24.81
C TRP A 11 14.36 -2.96 24.25
N VAL A 12 14.53 -1.68 24.59
CA VAL A 12 15.65 -0.88 24.07
C VAL A 12 16.98 -1.44 24.59
N GLY A 13 17.13 -1.59 25.91
CA GLY A 13 18.34 -2.14 26.51
C GLY A 13 18.59 -3.60 26.14
N VAL A 14 17.56 -4.44 26.23
CA VAL A 14 17.67 -5.88 25.94
C VAL A 14 17.89 -6.14 24.45
N GLY A 15 17.19 -5.41 23.58
CA GLY A 15 17.33 -5.51 22.13
C GLY A 15 18.70 -5.06 21.64
N HIS A 16 19.23 -3.95 22.17
CA HIS A 16 20.59 -3.51 21.83
C HIS A 16 21.66 -4.49 22.29
N HIS A 17 21.56 -5.01 23.51
CA HIS A 17 22.51 -6.02 23.99
C HIS A 17 22.43 -7.31 23.18
N ARG A 18 21.22 -7.78 22.85
CA ARG A 18 21.01 -8.98 22.02
C ARG A 18 21.62 -8.83 20.63
N ARG A 19 21.42 -7.67 19.96
CA ARG A 19 22.06 -7.36 18.68
C ARG A 19 23.58 -7.41 18.80
N TRP A 20 24.15 -6.76 19.82
CA TRP A 20 25.60 -6.78 20.05
C TRP A 20 26.16 -8.20 20.22
N VAL A 21 25.48 -9.06 20.99
CA VAL A 21 25.89 -10.47 21.13
C VAL A 21 25.80 -11.20 19.78
N ALA A 22 24.70 -11.02 19.04
CA ALA A 22 24.49 -11.66 17.74
C ALA A 22 25.55 -11.21 16.71
N GLU A 23 25.95 -9.93 16.70
CA GLU A 23 27.05 -9.43 15.87
C GLU A 23 28.37 -10.14 16.14
N LYS A 24 28.67 -10.43 17.41
CA LYS A 24 29.89 -11.17 17.80
C LYS A 24 29.85 -12.63 17.38
N LEU A 25 28.66 -13.22 17.33
CA LEU A 25 28.44 -14.60 16.89
C LEU A 25 28.35 -14.74 15.36
N GLY A 26 28.10 -13.64 14.64
CA GLY A 26 28.04 -13.63 13.18
C GLY A 26 26.88 -14.47 12.62
N THR A 27 27.10 -15.07 11.45
CA THR A 27 26.09 -15.83 10.70
C THR A 27 25.54 -17.03 11.47
N ASP A 28 26.28 -17.56 12.45
CA ASP A 28 25.88 -18.68 13.30
C ASP A 28 24.68 -18.33 14.21
N ALA A 29 24.44 -17.04 14.46
CA ALA A 29 23.29 -16.57 15.23
C ALA A 29 22.02 -16.43 14.40
N THR A 30 22.12 -16.30 13.06
CA THR A 30 21.00 -15.95 12.17
C THR A 30 19.75 -16.80 12.41
N SER A 31 19.88 -18.12 12.32
CA SER A 31 18.73 -19.03 12.49
C SER A 31 18.11 -18.90 13.89
N LYS A 32 18.93 -18.72 14.93
CA LYS A 32 18.44 -18.55 16.31
C LYS A 32 17.68 -17.24 16.50
N GLU A 33 18.14 -16.17 15.87
CA GLU A 33 17.50 -14.85 15.95
C GLU A 33 16.19 -14.82 15.13
N LEU A 34 16.19 -15.43 13.94
CA LEU A 34 14.97 -15.57 13.14
C LEU A 34 13.93 -16.43 13.87
N GLU A 35 14.30 -17.56 14.47
CA GLU A 35 13.40 -18.39 15.27
C GLU A 35 12.92 -17.67 16.55
N PHE A 36 13.78 -16.86 17.17
CA PHE A 36 13.39 -16.04 18.30
C PHE A 36 12.28 -15.04 17.94
N THR A 37 12.41 -14.35 16.80
CA THR A 37 11.36 -13.43 16.34
C THR A 37 10.07 -14.16 15.98
N LYS A 38 10.12 -15.37 15.40
CA LYS A 38 8.93 -16.20 15.17
C LYS A 38 8.16 -16.48 16.48
N LYS A 39 8.88 -16.82 17.56
CA LYS A 39 8.27 -17.04 18.88
C LYS A 39 7.59 -15.79 19.43
N ILE A 40 8.17 -14.61 19.18
CA ILE A 40 7.54 -13.35 19.58
C ILE A 40 6.30 -13.09 18.74
N PHE A 41 6.35 -13.30 17.43
CA PHE A 41 5.19 -13.11 16.55
C PHE A 41 4.03 -14.04 16.86
N PHE A 42 4.32 -15.25 17.35
CA PHE A 42 3.28 -16.16 17.86
C PHE A 42 2.50 -15.56 19.03
N MET A 43 3.14 -14.73 19.87
CA MET A 43 2.49 -14.04 21.00
C MET A 43 1.89 -12.69 20.59
N ASP A 44 2.60 -11.95 19.73
CA ASP A 44 2.25 -10.62 19.25
C ASP A 44 2.81 -10.43 17.82
N ALA A 45 1.98 -10.76 16.83
CA ALA A 45 2.34 -10.69 15.42
C ALA A 45 2.63 -9.26 14.93
N LYS A 46 2.25 -8.23 15.69
CA LYS A 46 2.42 -6.81 15.33
C LYS A 46 3.52 -6.14 16.17
N ASN A 47 4.32 -6.91 16.91
CA ASN A 47 5.40 -6.39 17.74
C ASN A 47 6.45 -5.62 16.93
N TYR A 48 6.44 -4.29 17.04
CA TYR A 48 7.32 -3.40 16.27
C TYR A 48 8.81 -3.67 16.51
N HIS A 49 9.21 -3.95 17.76
CA HIS A 49 10.61 -4.18 18.09
C HIS A 49 11.13 -5.50 17.51
N ALA A 50 10.30 -6.55 17.52
CA ALA A 50 10.64 -7.83 16.90
C ALA A 50 10.76 -7.70 15.38
N TRP A 51 9.87 -6.96 14.72
CA TRP A 51 9.97 -6.66 13.28
C TRP A 51 11.25 -5.87 12.95
N SER A 52 11.55 -4.81 13.70
CA SER A 52 12.79 -4.04 13.53
C SER A 52 14.03 -4.90 13.76
N HIS A 53 14.00 -5.79 14.75
CA HIS A 53 15.11 -6.71 15.01
C HIS A 53 15.27 -7.73 13.88
N ARG A 54 14.17 -8.31 13.36
CA ARG A 54 14.20 -9.24 12.24
C ARG A 54 14.80 -8.61 10.99
N GLN A 55 14.40 -7.39 10.63
CA GLN A 55 15.01 -6.65 9.51
C GLN A 55 16.51 -6.42 9.70
N TRP A 56 16.92 -6.06 10.92
CA TRP A 56 18.33 -5.92 11.25
C TRP A 56 19.10 -7.25 11.10
N VAL A 57 18.53 -8.38 11.57
CA VAL A 57 19.15 -9.71 11.41
C VAL A 57 19.37 -10.01 9.93
N LEU A 58 18.36 -9.79 9.08
CA LEU A 58 18.46 -10.02 7.65
C LEU A 58 19.57 -9.17 7.00
N GLN A 59 19.66 -7.89 7.37
CA GLN A 59 20.68 -6.99 6.83
C GLN A 59 22.09 -7.26 7.32
N ALA A 60 22.24 -7.59 8.61
CA ALA A 60 23.55 -7.72 9.25
C ALA A 60 24.12 -9.14 9.16
N LEU A 61 23.25 -10.16 9.24
CA LEU A 61 23.64 -11.57 9.38
C LEU A 61 23.15 -12.45 8.21
N GLY A 62 22.19 -12.00 7.41
CA GLY A 62 21.62 -12.76 6.28
C GLY A 62 20.38 -13.57 6.66
N GLY A 63 20.14 -14.70 5.97
CA GLY A 63 18.94 -15.53 6.15
C GLY A 63 17.74 -15.05 5.32
N TRP A 64 18.00 -14.58 4.10
CA TRP A 64 16.99 -14.04 3.19
C TRP A 64 16.17 -15.11 2.47
N GLU A 65 16.71 -16.33 2.36
CA GLU A 65 16.25 -17.41 1.51
C GLU A 65 14.79 -17.79 1.79
N ASP A 66 14.43 -17.89 3.07
CA ASP A 66 13.08 -18.30 3.50
C ASP A 66 12.18 -17.11 3.86
N GLU A 67 12.69 -15.89 3.82
CA GLU A 67 11.98 -14.74 4.40
C GLU A 67 10.72 -14.36 3.61
N LEU A 68 10.77 -14.46 2.28
CA LEU A 68 9.60 -14.19 1.44
C LEU A 68 8.50 -15.24 1.65
N ALA A 69 8.88 -16.52 1.77
CA ALA A 69 7.97 -17.61 2.09
C ALA A 69 7.36 -17.44 3.49
N TYR A 70 8.15 -16.97 4.46
CA TYR A 70 7.65 -16.67 5.79
C TYR A 70 6.64 -15.50 5.79
N CYS A 71 6.88 -14.46 4.99
CA CYS A 71 5.91 -13.39 4.79
C CYS A 71 4.60 -13.92 4.20
N GLN A 72 4.67 -14.85 3.24
CA GLN A 72 3.49 -15.50 2.66
C GLN A 72 2.72 -16.28 3.73
N GLN A 73 3.39 -17.11 4.54
CA GLN A 73 2.75 -17.84 5.63
C GLN A 73 1.99 -16.91 6.59
N LEU A 74 2.61 -15.80 7.00
CA LEU A 74 1.98 -14.84 7.90
C LEU A 74 0.74 -14.16 7.28
N LEU A 75 0.72 -13.99 5.96
CA LEU A 75 -0.40 -13.39 5.23
C LEU A 75 -1.51 -14.40 4.92
N GLU A 76 -1.17 -15.69 4.80
CA GLU A 76 -2.14 -16.79 4.76
C GLU A 76 -2.85 -16.92 6.11
N ASP A 77 -2.12 -16.73 7.22
CA ASP A 77 -2.68 -16.73 8.58
C ASP A 77 -3.54 -15.49 8.87
N ASP A 78 -3.04 -14.30 8.53
CA ASP A 78 -3.77 -13.02 8.67
C ASP A 78 -3.41 -12.05 7.54
N ILE A 79 -4.27 -12.00 6.52
CA ILE A 79 -4.11 -11.09 5.38
C ILE A 79 -4.17 -9.60 5.77
N PHE A 80 -4.75 -9.26 6.93
CA PHE A 80 -4.81 -7.90 7.48
C PHE A 80 -3.56 -7.53 8.31
N ASN A 81 -2.54 -8.39 8.35
CA ASN A 81 -1.28 -8.11 9.01
C ASN A 81 -0.42 -7.13 8.19
N ASN A 82 -0.62 -5.82 8.44
CA ASN A 82 0.16 -4.76 7.79
C ASN A 82 1.68 -4.88 8.01
N SER A 83 2.12 -5.44 9.13
CA SER A 83 3.54 -5.64 9.40
C SER A 83 4.15 -6.70 8.48
N ALA A 84 3.40 -7.77 8.18
CA ALA A 84 3.81 -8.79 7.20
C ALA A 84 3.85 -8.23 5.78
N TRP A 85 2.88 -7.40 5.37
CA TRP A 85 2.94 -6.68 4.09
C TRP A 85 4.15 -5.75 3.99
N ASN A 86 4.43 -4.99 5.06
CA ASN A 86 5.62 -4.14 5.13
C ASN A 86 6.92 -4.95 5.06
N GLN A 87 6.98 -6.10 5.76
CA GLN A 87 8.12 -7.00 5.68
C GLN A 87 8.30 -7.55 4.27
N ARG A 88 7.21 -7.99 3.62
CA ARG A 88 7.24 -8.45 2.23
C ARG A 88 7.84 -7.39 1.30
N TYR A 89 7.48 -6.12 1.50
CA TYR A 89 8.03 -5.00 0.71
C TYR A 89 9.51 -4.81 0.99
N PHE A 90 9.90 -4.86 2.27
CA PHE A 90 11.29 -4.81 2.67
C PHE A 90 12.11 -5.94 2.02
N VAL A 91 11.62 -7.18 2.03
CA VAL A 91 12.31 -8.33 1.42
C VAL A 91 12.47 -8.15 -0.08
N VAL A 92 11.39 -7.81 -0.79
CA VAL A 92 11.41 -7.58 -2.24
C VAL A 92 12.39 -6.46 -2.61
N THR A 93 12.48 -5.39 -1.82
CA THR A 93 13.31 -4.22 -2.15
C THR A 93 14.74 -4.28 -1.62
N ARG A 94 15.03 -5.07 -0.59
CA ARG A 94 16.32 -5.09 0.11
C ARG A 94 17.07 -6.41 0.01
N SER A 95 16.39 -7.51 -0.31
CA SER A 95 17.05 -8.81 -0.44
C SER A 95 18.06 -8.77 -1.60
N PRO A 96 19.31 -9.18 -1.37
CA PRO A 96 20.30 -9.29 -2.45
C PRO A 96 19.98 -10.43 -3.42
N LEU A 97 19.04 -11.32 -3.09
CA LEU A 97 18.71 -12.52 -3.86
C LEU A 97 17.61 -12.30 -4.92
N LEU A 98 16.80 -11.25 -4.78
CA LEU A 98 15.55 -11.10 -5.54
C LEU A 98 15.63 -10.11 -6.71
N GLY A 99 16.73 -9.36 -6.85
CA GLY A 99 16.89 -8.38 -7.94
C GLY A 99 16.03 -7.10 -7.81
N GLY A 100 15.37 -6.90 -6.67
CA GLY A 100 14.62 -5.67 -6.40
C GLY A 100 13.25 -5.61 -7.07
N LEU A 101 12.67 -4.40 -7.13
CA LEU A 101 11.34 -4.18 -7.73
C LEU A 101 11.30 -4.56 -9.21
N GLU A 102 12.34 -4.24 -9.98
CA GLU A 102 12.38 -4.52 -11.42
C GLU A 102 12.15 -6.00 -11.74
N ALA A 103 12.81 -6.89 -11.00
CA ALA A 103 12.68 -8.33 -11.21
C ALA A 103 11.40 -8.92 -10.62
N MET A 104 10.91 -8.37 -9.50
CA MET A 104 9.81 -8.97 -8.73
C MET A 104 8.43 -8.42 -9.09
N ARG A 105 8.34 -7.23 -9.69
CA ARG A 105 7.10 -6.46 -9.88
C ARG A 105 5.96 -7.31 -10.41
N ASP A 106 6.13 -7.99 -11.53
CA ASP A 106 5.04 -8.73 -12.17
C ASP A 106 4.45 -9.82 -11.27
N SER A 107 5.31 -10.54 -10.54
CA SER A 107 4.87 -11.59 -9.61
C SER A 107 4.18 -11.02 -8.37
N GLU A 108 4.70 -9.92 -7.84
CA GLU A 108 4.16 -9.25 -6.66
C GLU A 108 2.86 -8.52 -6.97
N VAL A 109 2.70 -7.94 -8.17
CA VAL A 109 1.45 -7.36 -8.65
C VAL A 109 0.36 -8.43 -8.72
N ARG A 110 0.64 -9.60 -9.33
CA ARG A 110 -0.33 -10.71 -9.36
C ARG A 110 -0.77 -11.14 -7.97
N TYR A 111 0.20 -11.42 -7.09
CA TYR A 111 -0.06 -11.80 -5.70
C TYR A 111 -0.93 -10.77 -4.98
N THR A 112 -0.62 -9.49 -5.17
CA THR A 112 -1.35 -8.40 -4.52
C THR A 112 -2.76 -8.22 -5.08
N VAL A 113 -2.93 -8.37 -6.39
CA VAL A 113 -4.26 -8.32 -7.04
C VAL A 113 -5.14 -9.46 -6.53
N GLU A 114 -4.61 -10.69 -6.40
CA GLU A 114 -5.34 -11.81 -5.79
C GLU A 114 -5.77 -11.49 -4.36
N ALA A 115 -4.89 -10.90 -3.55
CA ALA A 115 -5.21 -10.48 -2.19
C ALA A 115 -6.30 -9.39 -2.13
N ILE A 116 -6.27 -8.41 -3.05
CA ILE A 116 -7.28 -7.36 -3.17
C ILE A 116 -8.64 -7.97 -3.55
N ILE A 117 -8.67 -8.88 -4.52
CA ILE A 117 -9.91 -9.53 -4.96
C ILE A 117 -10.53 -10.32 -3.81
N ALA A 118 -9.71 -11.01 -3.02
CA ALA A 118 -10.18 -11.79 -1.87
C ALA A 118 -10.71 -10.91 -0.72
N LYS A 119 -10.09 -9.75 -0.47
CA LYS A 119 -10.42 -8.82 0.63
C LYS A 119 -10.29 -7.35 0.19
N PRO A 120 -11.24 -6.81 -0.59
CA PRO A 120 -11.14 -5.45 -1.13
C PRO A 120 -11.16 -4.36 -0.04
N GLU A 121 -11.74 -4.64 1.12
CA GLU A 121 -11.74 -3.78 2.31
C GLU A 121 -10.38 -3.70 3.04
N ASN A 122 -9.41 -4.53 2.67
CA ASN A 122 -8.10 -4.52 3.31
C ASN A 122 -7.20 -3.46 2.66
N GLU A 123 -6.87 -2.40 3.39
CA GLU A 123 -6.03 -1.30 2.91
C GLU A 123 -4.59 -1.73 2.57
N SER A 124 -4.04 -2.71 3.29
CA SER A 124 -2.63 -3.10 3.17
C SER A 124 -2.20 -3.53 1.77
N PRO A 125 -2.89 -4.45 1.06
CA PRO A 125 -2.53 -4.82 -0.30
C PRO A 125 -2.68 -3.67 -1.29
N TRP A 126 -3.65 -2.76 -1.14
CA TRP A 126 -3.73 -1.56 -2.00
C TRP A 126 -2.52 -0.64 -1.84
N ARG A 127 -2.07 -0.43 -0.60
CA ARG A 127 -0.85 0.35 -0.32
C ARG A 127 0.40 -0.36 -0.82
N TYR A 128 0.46 -1.68 -0.66
CA TYR A 128 1.55 -2.50 -1.18
C TYR A 128 1.64 -2.40 -2.70
N LEU A 129 0.52 -2.54 -3.42
CA LEU A 129 0.43 -2.41 -4.87
C LEU A 129 0.99 -1.08 -5.35
N ARG A 130 0.58 0.04 -4.73
CA ARG A 130 1.14 1.36 -5.03
C ARG A 130 2.66 1.41 -4.80
N GLY A 131 3.14 0.81 -3.72
CA GLY A 131 4.57 0.76 -3.37
C GLY A 131 5.44 0.04 -4.39
N LEU A 132 4.89 -0.92 -5.15
CA LEU A 132 5.61 -1.65 -6.19
C LEU A 132 6.04 -0.77 -7.39
N TYR A 133 5.39 0.38 -7.55
CA TYR A 133 5.69 1.38 -8.58
C TYR A 133 6.28 2.66 -7.98
N LYS A 134 6.90 2.57 -6.80
CA LYS A 134 7.54 3.72 -6.16
C LYS A 134 8.52 4.38 -7.14
N ASP A 135 8.37 5.70 -7.31
CA ASP A 135 9.16 6.55 -8.22
C ASP A 135 8.98 6.23 -9.72
N ASP A 136 7.99 5.40 -10.09
CA ASP A 136 7.70 4.94 -11.45
C ASP A 136 6.19 5.03 -11.76
N SER A 137 5.66 6.25 -11.72
CA SER A 137 4.22 6.50 -11.99
C SER A 137 3.80 6.11 -13.41
N GLN A 138 4.72 6.10 -14.37
CA GLN A 138 4.40 5.73 -15.76
C GLN A 138 4.14 4.24 -15.89
N SER A 139 4.94 3.37 -15.27
CA SER A 139 4.61 1.94 -15.22
C SER A 139 3.31 1.70 -14.46
N TRP A 140 3.04 2.47 -13.40
CA TRP A 140 1.83 2.31 -12.60
C TRP A 140 0.54 2.55 -13.40
N ILE A 141 0.46 3.67 -14.13
CA ILE A 141 -0.75 4.02 -14.90
C ILE A 141 -0.95 3.12 -16.13
N ASN A 142 0.12 2.50 -16.63
CA ASN A 142 0.06 1.65 -17.82
C ASN A 142 -0.10 0.17 -17.48
N ASP A 143 -0.11 -0.22 -16.19
CA ASP A 143 -0.31 -1.61 -15.80
C ASP A 143 -1.80 -2.00 -15.87
N PRO A 144 -2.18 -2.92 -16.79
CA PRO A 144 -3.58 -3.30 -16.95
C PRO A 144 -4.15 -4.03 -15.73
N GLN A 145 -3.32 -4.68 -14.90
CA GLN A 145 -3.80 -5.39 -13.72
C GLN A 145 -4.31 -4.42 -12.66
N VAL A 146 -3.67 -3.24 -12.53
CA VAL A 146 -4.07 -2.19 -11.58
C VAL A 146 -5.43 -1.60 -11.96
N SER A 147 -5.63 -1.24 -13.23
CA SER A 147 -6.92 -0.71 -13.70
C SER A 147 -8.02 -1.77 -13.66
N SER A 148 -7.71 -3.02 -14.01
CA SER A 148 -8.65 -4.14 -13.99
C SER A 148 -9.14 -4.46 -12.57
N VAL A 149 -8.25 -4.45 -11.57
CA VAL A 149 -8.67 -4.72 -10.18
C VAL A 149 -9.54 -3.59 -9.63
N CYS A 150 -9.26 -2.32 -9.98
CA CYS A 150 -10.14 -1.19 -9.66
C CYS A 150 -11.54 -1.41 -10.27
N LEU A 151 -11.62 -1.70 -11.57
CA LEU A 151 -12.89 -1.96 -12.26
C LEU A 151 -13.68 -3.11 -11.61
N MET A 152 -12.99 -4.22 -11.31
CA MET A 152 -13.61 -5.39 -10.67
C MET A 152 -14.24 -5.02 -9.34
N VAL A 153 -13.51 -4.33 -8.46
CA VAL A 153 -13.99 -3.95 -7.12
C VAL A 153 -15.13 -2.92 -7.22
N LEU A 154 -15.05 -1.95 -8.12
CA LEU A 154 -16.12 -0.98 -8.34
C LEU A 154 -17.43 -1.66 -8.80
N ASN A 155 -17.33 -2.65 -9.68
CA ASN A 155 -18.48 -3.42 -10.17
C ASN A 155 -19.15 -4.30 -9.09
N LEU A 156 -18.40 -4.71 -8.06
CA LEU A 156 -18.98 -5.41 -6.90
C LEU A 156 -19.81 -4.49 -6.00
N LYS A 157 -19.71 -3.17 -6.17
CA LYS A 157 -20.42 -2.10 -5.43
C LYS A 157 -20.21 -2.07 -3.90
N GLY A 158 -19.49 -3.04 -3.33
CA GLY A 158 -19.09 -3.09 -1.93
C GLY A 158 -17.61 -2.77 -1.76
N ASN A 159 -17.25 -2.14 -0.63
CA ASN A 159 -15.85 -1.85 -0.25
C ASN A 159 -15.05 -1.04 -1.29
N VAL A 160 -15.74 -0.13 -1.99
CA VAL A 160 -15.19 0.65 -3.11
C VAL A 160 -14.16 1.72 -2.71
N LEU A 161 -13.99 2.00 -1.41
CA LEU A 161 -13.17 3.10 -0.90
C LEU A 161 -11.75 3.08 -1.48
N PHE A 162 -11.04 1.96 -1.35
CA PHE A 162 -9.65 1.89 -1.80
C PHE A 162 -9.52 1.84 -3.32
N ALA A 163 -10.47 1.20 -4.02
CA ALA A 163 -10.52 1.23 -5.47
C ALA A 163 -10.72 2.66 -6.02
N LEU A 164 -11.64 3.44 -5.41
CA LEU A 164 -11.86 4.85 -5.75
C LEU A 164 -10.62 5.70 -5.43
N SER A 165 -9.98 5.47 -4.28
CA SER A 165 -8.75 6.20 -3.90
C SER A 165 -7.60 5.90 -4.86
N THR A 166 -7.41 4.63 -5.24
CA THR A 166 -6.39 4.22 -6.21
C THR A 166 -6.70 4.81 -7.59
N LEU A 167 -7.95 4.74 -8.05
CA LEU A 167 -8.37 5.36 -9.30
C LEU A 167 -8.10 6.86 -9.32
N LEU A 168 -8.43 7.58 -8.24
CA LEU A 168 -8.15 9.01 -8.16
C LEU A 168 -6.66 9.30 -8.30
N ASP A 169 -5.80 8.53 -7.63
CA ASP A 169 -4.36 8.68 -7.76
C ASP A 169 -3.88 8.40 -9.20
N LEU A 170 -4.40 7.37 -9.86
CA LEU A 170 -4.10 7.09 -11.28
C LEU A 170 -4.47 8.28 -12.18
N LEU A 171 -5.68 8.83 -12.01
CA LEU A 171 -6.14 10.02 -12.76
C LEU A 171 -5.21 11.22 -12.53
N CYS A 172 -4.74 11.44 -11.29
CA CYS A 172 -3.78 12.50 -10.97
C CYS A 172 -2.45 12.35 -11.72
N HIS A 173 -2.07 11.13 -12.08
CA HIS A 173 -0.86 10.83 -12.85
C HIS A 173 -1.09 10.76 -14.37
N GLY A 174 -2.28 11.11 -14.85
CA GLY A 174 -2.60 11.18 -16.28
C GLY A 174 -3.19 9.91 -16.88
N PHE A 175 -3.60 8.93 -16.04
CA PHE A 175 -4.29 7.74 -16.51
C PHE A 175 -5.54 8.09 -17.31
N GLN A 176 -5.72 7.43 -18.46
CA GLN A 176 -6.90 7.57 -19.30
C GLN A 176 -7.84 6.37 -19.06
N PRO A 177 -8.95 6.56 -18.31
CA PRO A 177 -9.85 5.47 -17.96
C PRO A 177 -10.65 4.98 -19.17
N SER A 178 -10.85 3.66 -19.24
CA SER A 178 -11.72 3.04 -20.23
C SER A 178 -13.19 3.42 -20.02
N GLN A 179 -14.04 3.14 -21.01
CA GLN A 179 -15.46 3.44 -20.89
C GLN A 179 -16.12 2.60 -19.79
N GLU A 180 -15.75 1.34 -19.66
CA GLU A 180 -16.28 0.43 -18.62
C GLU A 180 -15.99 0.94 -17.21
N LEU A 181 -14.81 1.55 -17.02
CA LEU A 181 -14.42 2.11 -15.73
C LEU A 181 -15.18 3.40 -15.42
N LYS A 182 -15.44 4.25 -16.43
CA LYS A 182 -16.32 5.41 -16.28
C LYS A 182 -17.74 4.97 -15.92
N ASP A 183 -18.29 4.00 -16.65
CA ASP A 183 -19.63 3.46 -16.42
C ASP A 183 -19.75 2.85 -15.01
N ALA A 184 -18.71 2.17 -14.53
CA ALA A 184 -18.67 1.62 -13.18
C ALA A 184 -18.68 2.71 -12.09
N VAL A 185 -17.99 3.84 -12.31
CA VAL A 185 -18.04 4.99 -11.40
C VAL A 185 -19.41 5.67 -11.46
N ASP A 186 -19.95 5.90 -12.66
CA ASP A 186 -21.27 6.49 -12.86
C ASP A 186 -22.36 5.66 -12.16
N ALA A 187 -22.28 4.33 -12.23
CA ALA A 187 -23.21 3.42 -11.55
C ALA A 187 -23.19 3.47 -10.01
N LEU A 188 -22.19 4.14 -9.41
CA LEU A 188 -22.11 4.39 -7.95
C LEU A 188 -22.68 5.76 -7.55
N THR A 189 -22.87 6.66 -8.52
CA THR A 189 -23.49 7.98 -8.28
C THR A 189 -24.98 7.85 -7.99
N SER A 190 -25.54 8.83 -7.28
CA SER A 190 -26.98 8.91 -7.00
C SER A 190 -27.61 10.04 -7.81
N ASP A 191 -28.90 9.95 -8.13
CA ASP A 191 -29.62 10.98 -8.92
C ASP A 191 -29.57 12.40 -8.32
N SER A 192 -29.21 12.52 -7.04
CA SER A 192 -29.01 13.79 -6.33
C SER A 192 -27.65 14.46 -6.58
N ASP A 193 -26.70 13.76 -7.20
CA ASP A 193 -25.35 14.28 -7.41
C ASP A 193 -25.37 15.32 -8.54
N SER A 194 -24.83 16.51 -8.27
CA SER A 194 -24.67 17.53 -9.32
C SER A 194 -23.78 16.98 -10.44
N PRO A 195 -24.07 17.28 -11.72
CA PRO A 195 -23.25 16.80 -12.82
C PRO A 195 -21.81 17.26 -12.62
N ALA A 196 -20.93 16.32 -12.30
CA ALA A 196 -19.51 16.60 -12.11
C ALA A 196 -18.90 16.96 -13.47
N SER A 197 -18.06 18.00 -13.50
CA SER A 197 -17.42 18.48 -14.73
C SER A 197 -16.40 17.49 -15.29
N ASP A 198 -15.86 16.60 -14.46
CA ASP A 198 -14.86 15.60 -14.81
C ASP A 198 -14.91 14.40 -13.86
N LEU A 199 -14.29 13.28 -14.26
CA LEU A 199 -14.31 12.01 -13.53
C LEU A 199 -13.60 12.10 -12.17
N ALA A 200 -12.50 12.85 -12.06
CA ALA A 200 -11.75 12.96 -10.79
C ALA A 200 -12.57 13.70 -9.73
N THR A 201 -13.30 14.73 -10.15
CA THR A 201 -14.26 15.48 -9.34
C THR A 201 -15.41 14.58 -8.87
N MET A 202 -15.91 13.69 -9.74
CA MET A 202 -16.93 12.70 -9.40
C MET A 202 -16.43 11.68 -8.37
N VAL A 203 -15.25 11.10 -8.60
CA VAL A 203 -14.61 10.15 -7.68
C VAL A 203 -14.39 10.79 -6.31
N CYS A 204 -13.96 12.05 -6.23
CA CYS A 204 -13.84 12.76 -4.95
C CYS A 204 -15.17 12.84 -4.19
N SER A 205 -16.29 13.10 -4.86
CA SER A 205 -17.60 13.16 -4.21
C SER A 205 -18.10 11.79 -3.75
N LEU A 206 -17.79 10.73 -4.48
CA LEU A 206 -18.03 9.36 -4.00
C LEU A 206 -17.17 9.05 -2.76
N LEU A 207 -15.91 9.47 -2.74
CA LEU A 207 -15.01 9.32 -1.60
C LEU A 207 -15.46 10.10 -0.36
N GLU A 208 -16.05 11.30 -0.53
CA GLU A 208 -16.66 12.05 0.58
C GLU A 208 -17.75 11.24 1.32
N ARG A 209 -18.53 10.46 0.57
CA ARG A 209 -19.57 9.56 1.12
C ARG A 209 -18.98 8.26 1.67
N ALA A 210 -18.05 7.65 0.95
CA ALA A 210 -17.46 6.36 1.30
C ALA A 210 -16.48 6.45 2.49
N ASP A 211 -15.89 7.62 2.73
CA ASP A 211 -14.99 7.88 3.86
C ASP A 211 -15.38 9.19 4.60
N PRO A 212 -16.44 9.14 5.43
CA PRO A 212 -16.92 10.31 6.17
C PRO A 212 -15.86 10.92 7.09
N MET A 213 -14.93 10.11 7.61
CA MET A 213 -13.86 10.57 8.49
C MET A 213 -12.90 11.51 7.75
N ARG A 214 -12.67 11.29 6.46
CA ARG A 214 -11.82 12.13 5.60
C ARG A 214 -12.61 13.00 4.63
N ALA A 215 -13.92 13.21 4.85
CA ALA A 215 -14.75 14.02 3.94
C ALA A 215 -14.17 15.42 3.68
N ASN A 216 -13.61 16.10 4.69
CA ASN A 216 -12.98 17.42 4.50
C ASN A 216 -11.73 17.35 3.62
N TYR A 217 -10.96 16.27 3.71
CA TYR A 217 -9.81 16.03 2.83
C TYR A 217 -10.26 15.83 1.38
N TRP A 218 -11.32 15.04 1.15
CA TRP A 218 -11.86 14.82 -0.19
C TRP A 218 -12.48 16.09 -0.80
N LYS A 219 -13.16 16.92 0.01
CA LYS A 219 -13.63 18.25 -0.41
C LYS A 219 -12.49 19.16 -0.83
N TRP A 220 -11.44 19.22 -0.01
CA TRP A 220 -10.23 19.98 -0.35
C TRP A 220 -9.60 19.47 -1.64
N ARG A 221 -9.46 18.15 -1.78
CA ARG A 221 -8.87 17.50 -2.96
C ARG A 221 -9.68 17.82 -4.22
N LYS A 222 -11.01 17.74 -4.17
CA LYS A 222 -11.93 18.15 -5.24
C LYS A 222 -11.66 19.59 -5.69
N GLY A 223 -11.50 20.53 -4.74
CA GLY A 223 -11.21 21.94 -5.04
C GLY A 223 -9.87 22.19 -5.74
N THR A 224 -8.89 21.29 -5.60
CA THR A 224 -7.60 21.43 -6.30
C THR A 224 -7.72 21.19 -7.81
N PHE A 225 -8.62 20.32 -8.25
CA PHE A 225 -8.84 20.07 -9.69
C PHE A 225 -9.55 21.23 -10.38
N SER A 226 -10.57 21.81 -9.73
CA SER A 226 -11.28 22.98 -10.26
C SER A 226 -10.35 24.19 -10.40
N SER A 227 -9.41 24.35 -9.47
CA SER A 227 -8.43 25.45 -9.49
C SER A 227 -7.38 25.27 -10.59
N ASN A 228 -6.92 24.04 -10.83
CA ASN A 228 -5.95 23.73 -11.90
C ASN A 228 -6.57 23.89 -13.30
N SER A 229 -7.84 23.54 -13.49
CA SER A 229 -8.57 23.78 -14.74
C SER A 229 -8.69 25.28 -15.06
N LEU A 230 -8.98 26.11 -14.04
CA LEU A 230 -9.05 27.56 -14.20
C LEU A 230 -7.68 28.20 -14.51
N MET A 231 -6.58 27.63 -14.01
CA MET A 231 -5.23 28.10 -14.34
C MET A 231 -4.79 27.67 -15.76
N SER A 232 -5.16 26.47 -16.24
CA SER A 232 -4.87 26.07 -17.61
C SER A 232 -5.69 26.85 -18.64
N GLU A 233 -6.95 27.16 -18.34
CA GLU A 233 -7.79 28.00 -19.19
C GLU A 233 -7.26 29.43 -19.30
N ARG A 234 -6.84 30.05 -18.18
CA ARG A 234 -6.22 31.39 -18.20
C ARG A 234 -4.93 31.45 -19.01
N ASN A 235 -4.14 30.40 -19.01
CA ASN A 235 -2.91 30.31 -19.81
C ASN A 235 -3.19 30.00 -21.29
N GLY A 236 -4.31 29.33 -21.61
CA GLY A 236 -4.76 29.08 -22.99
C GLY A 236 -5.29 30.34 -23.70
N PHE A 237 -5.90 31.28 -22.97
CA PHE A 237 -6.38 32.54 -23.53
C PHE A 237 -5.28 33.59 -23.78
N ALA A 238 -4.08 33.42 -23.21
CA ALA A 238 -2.95 34.34 -23.43
C ALA A 238 -2.26 34.16 -24.80
N GLY A 239 -2.62 33.13 -25.58
CA GLY A 239 -2.05 32.84 -26.90
C GLY A 239 -2.93 33.25 -28.09
N LEU A 240 -4.07 33.89 -27.86
CA LEU A 240 -5.00 34.33 -28.91
C LEU A 240 -5.39 35.80 -28.73
N ILE A 241 -4.43 36.69 -28.96
CA ILE A 241 -4.72 38.07 -29.36
C ILE A 241 -3.92 38.30 -30.65
N PRO A 242 -4.55 38.70 -31.77
CA PRO A 242 -3.91 38.81 -33.09
C PRO A 242 -2.78 39.83 -33.15
#